data_AF-A0A2H9L4C1-F1
#
_entry.id   AF-A0A2H9L4C1-F1
#
_cell.length_a   1.000
_cell.length_b   1.000
_cell.length_c   1.000
_cell.angle_alpha   90.00
_cell.angle_beta   90.00
_cell.angle_gamma   90.00
#
_symmetry.space_group_name_H-M   'P 1'
#
loop_
_entity.id
_entity.type
_entity.pdbx_description
1 polymer ?
#
loop_
_entity_poly.entity_id
_entity_poly.type
_entity_poly.pdbx_seq_one_letter_code
_entity_poly.pdbx_strand_id
1 'polypeptide(L)'
;LIDYYDIKFGRGFDYGYRFPGFNKSLQSAGRCIRSSTDRGVIVFLDQRYCWPTYFKCFPIDLNIKITKDYLKEIKGFFSKK
;
A
#
# COMPACT_ATOMS: atom_id res chain seq x y z
N LEU A 1 -15.17 17.55 -4.39
CA LEU A 1 -14.37 16.57 -5.18
C LEU A 1 -15.06 15.21 -5.22
N ILE A 2 -15.36 14.59 -4.06
CA ILE A 2 -16.13 13.35 -4.00
C ILE A 2 -17.48 13.52 -4.71
N ASP A 3 -18.30 14.51 -4.32
CA ASP A 3 -19.63 14.75 -4.92
C ASP A 3 -19.57 14.99 -6.43
N TYR A 4 -18.54 15.71 -6.89
CA TYR A 4 -18.33 15.95 -8.33
C TYR A 4 -18.09 14.64 -9.10
N TYR A 5 -17.19 13.78 -8.58
CA TYR A 5 -16.92 12.49 -9.20
C TYR A 5 -18.05 11.48 -9.00
N ASP A 6 -18.87 11.65 -7.97
CA ASP A 6 -20.04 10.83 -7.74
C ASP A 6 -21.14 11.13 -8.75
N ILE A 7 -21.46 12.41 -8.95
CA ILE A 7 -22.43 12.87 -9.96
C ILE A 7 -22.00 12.42 -11.36
N LYS A 8 -20.70 12.49 -11.67
CA LYS A 8 -20.19 12.23 -13.02
C LYS A 8 -19.94 10.75 -13.32
N PHE A 9 -19.56 9.95 -12.33
CA PHE A 9 -19.07 8.57 -12.55
C PHE A 9 -19.62 7.54 -11.56
N GLY A 10 -20.46 7.92 -10.59
CA GLY A 10 -21.00 7.04 -9.54
C GLY A 10 -19.94 6.43 -8.63
N ARG A 11 -18.73 7.01 -8.61
CA ARG A 11 -17.55 6.49 -7.90
C ARG A 11 -16.81 7.61 -7.19
N GLY A 12 -17.56 8.50 -6.53
CA GLY A 12 -17.00 9.69 -5.88
C GLY A 12 -15.93 9.36 -4.85
N PHE A 13 -16.18 8.33 -4.03
CA PHE A 13 -15.26 7.90 -2.98
C PHE A 13 -13.95 7.33 -3.53
N ASP A 14 -14.02 6.55 -4.61
CA ASP A 14 -12.85 5.91 -5.20
C ASP A 14 -11.88 6.95 -5.76
N TYR A 15 -12.40 7.90 -6.55
CA TYR A 15 -11.60 8.95 -7.17
C TYR A 15 -11.24 10.09 -6.23
N GLY A 16 -12.12 10.43 -5.28
CA GLY A 16 -11.93 11.56 -4.38
C GLY A 16 -11.15 11.24 -3.11
N TYR A 17 -11.05 9.97 -2.72
CA TYR A 17 -10.42 9.57 -1.45
C TYR A 17 -9.51 8.34 -1.58
N ARG A 18 -10.04 7.22 -2.10
CA ARG A 18 -9.32 5.93 -2.09
C ARG A 18 -8.06 5.96 -2.95
N PHE A 19 -8.18 6.18 -4.26
CA PHE A 19 -7.04 6.14 -5.18
C PHE A 19 -6.01 7.23 -4.88
N PRO A 20 -6.41 8.50 -4.60
CA PRO A 20 -5.43 9.51 -4.21
C PRO A 20 -4.68 9.15 -2.92
N GLY A 21 -5.38 8.62 -1.91
CA GLY A 21 -4.77 8.19 -0.66
C GLY A 21 -3.80 7.03 -0.88
N PHE A 22 -4.23 6.00 -1.61
CA PHE A 22 -3.43 4.83 -1.91
C PHE A 22 -2.17 5.18 -2.71
N ASN A 23 -2.29 6.05 -3.72
CA ASN A 23 -1.17 6.50 -4.53
C ASN A 23 -0.10 7.22 -3.69
N LYS A 24 -0.51 8.05 -2.73
CA LYS A 24 0.42 8.68 -1.79
C LYS A 24 1.18 7.64 -0.96
N SER A 25 0.47 6.64 -0.43
CA SER A 25 1.08 5.54 0.34
C SER A 25 2.09 4.74 -0.49
N LEU A 26 1.75 4.42 -1.75
CA LEU A 26 2.65 3.70 -2.65
C LEU A 26 3.88 4.55 -3.03
N GLN A 27 3.70 5.85 -3.26
CA GLN A 27 4.82 6.76 -3.52
C GLN A 27 5.77 6.86 -2.32
N SER A 28 5.24 6.90 -1.09
CA SER A 28 6.06 6.86 0.13
C SER A 28 6.81 5.53 0.26
N ALA A 29 6.14 4.41 -0.01
CA ALA A 29 6.75 3.07 -0.02
C ALA A 29 7.92 2.99 -1.02
N GLY A 30 7.75 3.53 -2.23
CA GLY A 30 8.79 3.57 -3.26
C GLY A 30 10.02 4.41 -2.90
N ARG A 31 10.00 5.19 -1.81
CA ARG A 31 11.18 5.92 -1.31
C ARG A 31 12.13 5.06 -0.49
N CYS A 32 11.72 3.85 -0.11
CA CYS A 32 12.49 2.97 0.76
C CYS A 32 13.76 2.40 0.10
N ILE A 33 13.76 2.23 -1.23
CA ILE A 33 14.89 1.67 -1.98
C ILE A 33 15.31 2.72 -3.02
N ARG A 34 16.56 3.19 -2.95
CA ARG A 34 17.11 4.21 -3.87
C ARG A 34 18.44 3.81 -4.49
N SER A 35 19.11 2.81 -3.92
CA SER A 35 20.36 2.23 -4.43
C SER A 35 20.23 0.72 -4.61
N SER A 36 21.15 0.11 -5.37
CA SER A 36 21.20 -1.35 -5.56
C SER A 36 21.60 -2.13 -4.29
N THR A 37 22.16 -1.45 -3.30
CA THR A 37 22.59 -2.05 -2.03
C THR A 37 21.60 -1.80 -0.88
N ASP A 38 20.59 -0.95 -1.09
CA ASP A 38 19.59 -0.64 -0.08
C ASP A 38 18.74 -1.87 0.23
N ARG A 39 18.57 -2.15 1.52
CA ARG A 39 17.66 -3.16 2.04
C ARG A 39 16.68 -2.51 2.99
N GLY A 40 15.40 -2.69 2.72
CA GLY A 40 14.33 -2.11 3.53
C GLY A 40 13.08 -2.96 3.52
N VAL A 41 12.22 -2.73 4.51
CA VAL A 41 10.91 -3.37 4.62
C VAL A 41 9.85 -2.29 4.66
N ILE A 42 8.83 -2.44 3.83
CA ILE A 42 7.66 -1.57 3.80
C ILE A 42 6.53 -2.28 4.53
N VAL A 43 5.89 -1.59 5.48
CA VAL A 43 4.78 -2.13 6.27
C VAL A 43 3.58 -1.20 6.15
N PHE A 44 2.45 -1.74 5.70
CA PHE A 44 1.18 -1.03 5.63
C PHE A 44 0.35 -1.33 6.89
N LEU A 45 0.38 -0.43 7.87
CA LEU A 45 -0.28 -0.61 9.18
C LEU A 45 -1.74 -0.15 9.16
N ASP A 46 -2.58 -0.81 8.36
CA ASP A 46 -4.03 -0.57 8.39
C ASP A 46 -4.80 -1.78 7.84
N GLN A 47 -5.84 -2.21 8.55
CA GLN A 47 -6.71 -3.32 8.12
C GLN A 47 -7.38 -3.05 6.76
N ARG A 48 -7.59 -1.78 6.39
CA ARG A 48 -8.22 -1.37 5.14
C ARG A 48 -7.44 -1.87 3.93
N TYR A 49 -6.12 -2.00 4.01
CA TYR A 49 -5.31 -2.54 2.91
C TYR A 49 -5.63 -4.01 2.59
N CYS A 50 -6.22 -4.75 3.53
CA CYS A 50 -6.65 -6.13 3.34
C CYS A 50 -8.06 -6.23 2.73
N TRP A 51 -8.83 -5.14 2.66
CA TRP A 51 -10.16 -5.17 2.05
C TRP A 51 -10.04 -5.40 0.55
N PRO A 52 -10.91 -6.23 -0.08
CA PRO A 52 -10.81 -6.55 -1.51
C PRO A 52 -10.75 -5.34 -2.43
N THR A 53 -11.38 -4.23 -2.05
CA THR A 53 -11.41 -2.98 -2.81
C THR A 53 -10.09 -2.20 -2.77
N TYR A 54 -9.37 -2.24 -1.65
CA TYR A 54 -8.06 -1.60 -1.49
C TYR A 54 -6.93 -2.54 -1.93
N PHE A 55 -7.07 -3.85 -1.67
CA PHE A 55 -6.07 -4.84 -2.03
C PHE A 55 -5.86 -4.88 -3.56
N LYS A 56 -6.93 -4.71 -4.34
CA LYS A 56 -6.87 -4.59 -5.81
C LYS A 56 -6.09 -3.37 -6.31
N CYS A 57 -5.83 -2.37 -5.47
CA CYS A 57 -5.05 -1.21 -5.85
C CYS A 57 -3.53 -1.50 -5.83
N PHE A 58 -3.08 -2.59 -5.19
CA PHE A 58 -1.68 -2.96 -5.22
C PHE A 58 -1.27 -3.43 -6.63
N PRO A 59 -0.05 -3.07 -7.08
CA PRO A 59 0.55 -3.68 -8.26
C PRO A 59 0.64 -5.21 -8.14
N ILE A 60 0.37 -5.91 -9.26
CA ILE A 60 0.30 -7.38 -9.31
C ILE A 60 1.65 -8.06 -9.05
N ASP A 61 2.75 -7.35 -9.30
CA ASP A 61 4.12 -7.79 -9.14
C ASP A 61 4.63 -7.70 -7.70
N LEU A 62 3.90 -7.02 -6.82
CA LEU A 62 4.24 -6.96 -5.39
C LEU A 62 3.73 -8.21 -4.66
N ASN A 63 4.67 -8.96 -4.07
CA ASN A 63 4.34 -10.07 -3.19
C ASN A 63 3.97 -9.57 -1.78
N ILE A 64 2.71 -9.15 -1.61
CA ILE A 64 2.18 -8.64 -0.35
C ILE A 64 1.89 -9.79 0.62
N LYS A 65 2.45 -9.73 1.83
CA LYS A 65 2.15 -10.66 2.92
C LYS A 65 1.26 -10.01 3.96
N ILE A 66 0.13 -10.65 4.26
CA ILE A 66 -0.78 -10.22 5.33
C ILE A 66 -0.40 -10.98 6.60
N THR A 67 0.06 -10.27 7.62
CA THR A 67 0.42 -10.86 8.91
C THR A 67 0.00 -9.94 10.06
N LYS A 68 -0.36 -10.53 11.19
CA LYS A 68 -0.53 -9.79 12.46
C LYS A 68 0.79 -9.64 13.20
N ASP A 69 1.75 -10.54 12.96
CA ASP A 69 3.08 -10.54 13.58
C ASP A 69 4.13 -10.03 12.59
N TYR A 70 4.05 -8.73 12.29
CA TYR A 70 4.98 -8.07 11.38
C TYR A 70 6.39 -7.94 12.00
N LEU A 71 6.49 -7.88 13.33
CA LEU A 71 7.78 -7.76 14.03
C LEU A 71 8.67 -8.98 13.80
N LYS A 72 8.10 -10.19 13.84
CA LYS A 72 8.84 -11.41 13.58
C LYS A 72 9.35 -11.48 12.15
N GLU A 73 8.53 -11.10 11.16
CA GLU A 73 8.91 -11.08 9.74
C GLU A 73 10.02 -10.05 9.47
N ILE A 74 9.90 -8.85 10.04
CA ILE A 74 10.93 -7.80 9.91
C ILE A 74 12.26 -8.28 10.48
N LYS A 75 12.25 -8.83 11.70
CA LYS A 75 13.47 -9.39 12.33
C LYS A 75 14.07 -10.51 11.48
N GLY A 76 13.24 -11.40 10.94
CA GLY A 76 13.68 -12.47 10.04
C GLY A 76 14.31 -11.94 8.75
N PHE A 77 13.78 -10.86 8.17
CA PHE A 77 14.33 -10.23 6.96
C PHE A 77 15.71 -9.62 7.21
N PHE A 78 15.87 -8.86 8.29
CA PHE A 78 17.16 -8.22 8.62
C PHE A 78 18.19 -9.22 9.19
N SER A 79 17.75 -10.35 9.75
CA SER A 79 18.65 -11.38 10.25
C SER A 79 19.26 -12.25 9.14
N LYS A 80 18.61 -12.34 7.96
CA LYS A 80 19.19 -13.02 6.81
C LYS A 80 20.25 -12.09 6.22
N LYS A 81 21.52 -12.47 6.33
CA LYS A 81 22.64 -11.70 5.77
C LYS A 81 22.57 -11.73 4.25
#